data_AF-A0A7W0MF61-F1
#
_entry.id   AF-A0A7W0MF61-F1
#
_cell.length_a   1.000
_cell.length_b   1.000
_cell.length_c   1.000
_cell.angle_alpha   90.00
_cell.angle_beta   90.00
_cell.angle_gamma   90.00
#
_symmetry.space_group_name_H-M   'P 1'
#
loop_
_entity.id
_entity.type
_entity.pdbx_description
1 polymer ?
#
loop_
_entity_poly.entity_id
_entity_poly.type
_entity_poly.pdbx_seq_one_letter_code
_entity_poly.pdbx_strand_id
1 'polypeptide(L)'
;MSDTQITACPTYEEMLKQLLLPNGIRELLAAPLDYLRLPLVRAAGDDALGNVFSYYQARAADQRFAFVYVANIQDKSCASVVQNVGQLFFSRAERLLVFSGVEFMFPGYRNLIKVWQKRGLEVEFFAKYDIDLFDVEKQLQTERQQIEREGKSASQLAEEEQQLRQQLETVVRERVIEQIGLAGMLNGKPTPSPGDSTGVKPEPPPQRVQIFVSYSHEDKSYLDKGELIEFIRGTIKSADIWTDRAIDGGDLFDDVIQTAITRSHIAVLLISQAFLNSKYVAENELPKFLERAESEGVVVFPVMLSACQWPKHDWLKKRNFLPAEGQNVEQHYKDKGDRKALYTKICEDLEDQINKLHKLTQSDK
;
A
#
# COMPACT_ATOMS: atom_id res chain seq x y z
N MET A 1 -13.50 -16.33 2.10
CA MET A 1 -13.00 -17.48 1.31
C MET A 1 -12.21 -18.37 2.27
N SER A 2 -12.28 -19.70 2.12
CA SER A 2 -11.69 -20.65 3.07
C SER A 2 -10.21 -20.39 3.32
N ASP A 3 -9.87 -20.04 4.57
CA ASP A 3 -8.51 -19.98 5.12
C ASP A 3 -7.89 -21.38 5.05
N THR A 4 -7.35 -21.73 3.89
CA THR A 4 -6.39 -22.80 3.81
C THR A 4 -5.06 -22.14 4.12
N GLN A 5 -4.46 -22.45 5.26
CA GLN A 5 -3.10 -22.02 5.60
C GLN A 5 -2.14 -22.57 4.53
N ILE A 6 -1.94 -21.84 3.44
CA ILE A 6 -1.00 -22.19 2.38
C ILE A 6 0.39 -21.89 2.94
N THR A 7 0.96 -22.84 3.67
CA THR A 7 2.22 -22.66 4.42
C THR A 7 3.46 -23.06 3.63
N ALA A 8 3.30 -23.77 2.52
CA ALA A 8 4.42 -24.24 1.71
C ALA A 8 4.43 -23.60 0.32
N CYS A 9 5.64 -23.41 -0.20
CA CYS A 9 5.86 -23.02 -1.57
C CYS A 9 5.29 -24.10 -2.54
N PRO A 10 4.52 -23.73 -3.57
CA PRO A 10 3.99 -24.71 -4.51
C PRO A 10 5.13 -25.37 -5.29
N THR A 11 4.98 -26.65 -5.58
CA THR A 11 5.81 -27.31 -6.60
C THR A 11 5.58 -26.69 -7.98
N TYR A 12 6.50 -26.92 -8.91
CA TYR A 12 6.33 -26.45 -10.30
C TYR A 12 5.03 -26.96 -10.94
N GLU A 13 4.66 -28.23 -10.70
CA GLU A 13 3.44 -28.82 -11.24
C GLU A 13 2.17 -28.21 -10.62
N GLU A 14 2.18 -27.96 -9.31
CA GLU A 14 1.08 -27.26 -8.62
C GLU A 14 0.93 -25.82 -9.12
N MET A 15 2.06 -25.12 -9.31
CA MET A 15 2.07 -23.78 -9.89
C MET A 15 1.40 -23.77 -11.26
N LEU A 16 1.78 -24.65 -12.19
CA LEU A 16 1.17 -24.72 -13.53
C LEU A 16 -0.35 -24.92 -13.49
N LYS A 17 -0.86 -25.68 -12.52
CA LYS A 17 -2.29 -25.93 -12.33
C LYS A 17 -3.05 -24.73 -11.73
N GLN A 18 -2.35 -23.78 -11.12
CA GLN A 18 -2.93 -22.70 -10.30
C GLN A 18 -2.68 -21.28 -10.84
N LEU A 19 -2.16 -21.14 -12.06
CA LEU A 19 -1.88 -19.82 -12.66
C LEU A 19 -3.13 -18.97 -12.97
N LEU A 20 -4.34 -19.55 -12.95
CA LEU A 20 -5.57 -18.78 -13.17
C LEU A 20 -5.90 -17.91 -11.96
N LEU A 21 -6.34 -16.68 -12.24
CA LEU A 21 -6.86 -15.78 -11.21
C LEU A 21 -8.06 -16.40 -10.49
N PRO A 22 -8.06 -16.40 -9.14
CA PRO A 22 -9.25 -16.66 -8.34
C PRO A 22 -10.40 -15.72 -8.71
N ASN A 23 -11.65 -16.15 -8.50
CA ASN A 23 -12.84 -15.37 -8.89
C ASN A 23 -12.85 -13.95 -8.30
N GLY A 24 -12.46 -13.78 -7.03
CA GLY A 24 -12.42 -12.46 -6.40
C GLY A 24 -11.48 -11.50 -7.13
N ILE A 25 -10.24 -11.92 -7.42
CA ILE A 25 -9.26 -11.10 -8.15
C ILE A 25 -9.72 -10.86 -9.59
N ARG A 26 -10.29 -11.87 -10.25
CA ARG A 26 -10.82 -11.74 -11.61
C ARG A 26 -11.94 -10.68 -11.68
N GLU A 27 -12.85 -10.68 -10.72
CA GLU A 27 -13.96 -9.71 -10.65
C GLU A 27 -13.46 -8.29 -10.36
N LEU A 28 -12.47 -8.16 -9.47
CA LEU A 28 -11.79 -6.89 -9.19
C LEU A 28 -11.17 -6.27 -10.45
N LEU A 29 -10.58 -7.08 -11.33
CA LEU A 29 -9.95 -6.61 -12.56
C LEU A 29 -10.90 -6.46 -13.76
N ALA A 30 -12.04 -7.17 -13.75
CA ALA A 30 -12.95 -7.20 -14.90
C ALA A 30 -13.50 -5.81 -15.23
N ALA A 31 -14.10 -5.11 -14.27
CA ALA A 31 -14.71 -3.81 -14.52
C ALA A 31 -13.70 -2.74 -14.99
N PRO A 32 -12.49 -2.61 -14.39
CA PRO A 32 -11.47 -1.69 -14.88
C PRO A 32 -10.98 -2.01 -16.30
N LEU A 33 -10.74 -3.29 -16.60
CA LEU A 33 -10.28 -3.71 -17.91
C LEU A 33 -11.37 -3.55 -18.99
N ASP A 34 -12.62 -3.87 -18.67
CA ASP A 34 -13.76 -3.67 -19.56
C ASP A 34 -13.99 -2.18 -19.84
N TYR A 35 -13.85 -1.32 -18.84
CA TYR A 35 -13.84 0.13 -19.03
C TYR A 35 -12.77 0.56 -20.02
N LEU A 36 -11.59 -0.06 -19.96
CA LEU A 36 -10.51 0.15 -20.92
C LEU A 36 -10.73 -0.53 -22.29
N ARG A 37 -11.79 -1.33 -22.47
CA ARG A 37 -12.03 -2.20 -23.64
C ARG A 37 -10.92 -3.23 -23.85
N LEU A 38 -10.38 -3.74 -22.74
CA LEU A 38 -9.30 -4.72 -22.68
C LEU A 38 -9.80 -6.00 -22.01
N PRO A 39 -10.79 -6.70 -22.60
CA PRO A 39 -11.46 -7.79 -21.91
C PRO A 39 -10.44 -8.83 -21.45
N LEU A 40 -10.63 -9.31 -20.22
CA LEU A 40 -9.79 -10.34 -19.64
C LEU A 40 -10.20 -11.70 -20.23
N VAL A 41 -9.34 -12.27 -21.08
CA VAL A 41 -9.61 -13.50 -21.82
C VAL A 41 -8.78 -14.65 -21.26
N ARG A 42 -9.38 -15.82 -21.10
CA ARG A 42 -8.63 -17.04 -20.72
C ARG A 42 -7.77 -17.50 -21.89
N ALA A 43 -6.50 -17.78 -21.61
CA ALA A 43 -5.52 -18.32 -22.56
C ALA A 43 -4.89 -19.60 -22.01
N ALA A 44 -4.22 -20.32 -22.90
CA ALA A 44 -3.41 -21.49 -22.55
C ALA A 44 -2.00 -21.33 -23.11
N GLY A 45 -1.04 -21.99 -22.47
CA GLY A 45 0.33 -22.10 -22.94
C GLY A 45 0.90 -23.45 -22.53
N ASP A 46 2.07 -23.76 -23.08
CA ASP A 46 2.85 -24.96 -22.82
C ASP A 46 4.26 -24.59 -22.38
N ASP A 47 4.81 -25.34 -21.43
CA ASP A 47 6.22 -25.23 -21.08
C ASP A 47 7.11 -25.96 -22.09
N ALA A 48 8.43 -25.91 -21.90
CA ALA A 48 9.38 -26.57 -22.80
C ALA A 48 9.25 -28.11 -22.84
N LEU A 49 8.53 -28.71 -21.89
CA LEU A 49 8.27 -30.15 -21.80
C LEU A 49 6.88 -30.53 -22.34
N GLY A 50 6.11 -29.56 -22.82
CA GLY A 50 4.75 -29.76 -23.34
C GLY A 50 3.66 -29.80 -22.27
N ASN A 51 3.96 -29.43 -21.01
CA ASN A 51 2.94 -29.34 -19.97
C ASN A 51 2.07 -28.12 -20.20
N VAL A 52 0.76 -28.31 -20.33
CA VAL A 52 -0.20 -27.24 -20.60
C VAL A 52 -0.60 -26.54 -19.29
N PHE A 53 -0.65 -25.21 -19.32
CA PHE A 53 -1.15 -24.36 -18.25
C PHE A 53 -2.16 -23.34 -18.79
N SER A 54 -2.97 -22.78 -17.89
CA SER A 54 -3.97 -21.75 -18.21
C SER A 54 -3.70 -20.47 -17.44
N TYR A 55 -3.96 -19.32 -18.05
CA TYR A 55 -3.80 -18.00 -17.45
C TYR A 55 -4.83 -17.02 -18.04
N TYR A 56 -4.90 -15.80 -17.52
CA TYR A 56 -5.69 -14.74 -18.13
C TYR A 56 -4.79 -13.76 -18.88
N GLN A 57 -5.29 -13.22 -19.99
CA GLN A 57 -4.58 -12.21 -20.77
C GLN A 57 -5.51 -11.07 -21.16
N ALA A 58 -4.93 -9.91 -21.42
CA ALA A 58 -5.58 -8.79 -22.09
C ALA A 58 -4.63 -8.21 -23.14
N ARG A 59 -5.17 -7.50 -24.13
CA ARG A 59 -4.37 -6.95 -25.23
C ARG A 59 -4.76 -5.51 -25.54
N ALA A 60 -3.80 -4.60 -25.44
CA ALA A 60 -3.92 -3.21 -25.82
C ALA A 60 -3.00 -2.92 -27.01
N ALA A 61 -3.57 -2.72 -28.21
CA ALA A 61 -2.79 -2.50 -29.43
C ALA A 61 -1.67 -3.56 -29.64
N ASP A 62 -0.41 -3.15 -29.49
CA ASP A 62 0.81 -3.94 -29.60
C ASP A 62 1.31 -4.54 -28.27
N GLN A 63 0.67 -4.22 -27.14
CA GLN A 63 1.05 -4.71 -25.82
C GLN A 63 0.16 -5.86 -25.35
N ARG A 64 0.78 -6.95 -24.91
CA ARG A 64 0.14 -8.13 -24.32
C ARG A 64 0.38 -8.16 -22.82
N PHE A 65 -0.70 -8.37 -22.10
CA PHE A 65 -0.74 -8.47 -20.65
C PHE A 65 -1.04 -9.92 -20.30
N ALA A 66 -0.27 -10.49 -19.38
CA ALA A 66 -0.58 -11.75 -18.72
C ALA A 66 -0.90 -11.47 -17.26
N PHE A 67 -1.95 -12.10 -16.76
CA PHE A 67 -2.40 -12.02 -15.37
C PHE A 67 -2.41 -13.43 -14.81
N VAL A 68 -1.62 -13.64 -13.76
CA VAL A 68 -1.48 -14.94 -13.13
C VAL A 68 -1.63 -14.86 -11.63
N TYR A 69 -2.07 -15.97 -11.04
CA TYR A 69 -2.07 -16.14 -9.60
C TYR A 69 -1.02 -17.17 -9.18
N VAL A 70 -0.30 -16.90 -8.11
CA VAL A 70 0.60 -17.86 -7.47
C VAL A 70 0.28 -17.89 -5.99
N ALA A 71 -0.19 -19.04 -5.52
CA ALA A 71 -0.80 -19.17 -4.20
C ALA A 71 0.11 -18.73 -3.04
N ASN A 72 1.40 -19.10 -3.10
CA ASN A 72 2.37 -18.71 -2.10
C ASN A 72 3.74 -18.42 -2.75
N ILE A 73 4.27 -17.22 -2.52
CA ILE A 73 5.62 -16.77 -2.86
C ILE A 73 6.27 -16.00 -1.70
N GLN A 74 5.89 -16.36 -0.46
CA GLN A 74 6.14 -15.59 0.76
C GLN A 74 7.62 -15.51 1.13
N ASP A 75 8.46 -16.48 0.72
CA ASP A 75 9.87 -16.51 1.12
C ASP A 75 10.84 -17.02 0.04
N LYS A 76 12.14 -16.96 0.33
CA LYS A 76 13.24 -17.30 -0.59
C LYS A 76 13.17 -18.72 -1.15
N SER A 77 12.54 -19.67 -0.44
CA SER A 77 12.36 -21.04 -0.92
C SER A 77 11.55 -21.11 -2.21
N CYS A 78 10.74 -20.06 -2.49
CA CYS A 78 9.96 -19.91 -3.71
C CYS A 78 10.70 -19.26 -4.89
N ALA A 79 12.00 -18.98 -4.77
CA ALA A 79 12.77 -18.40 -5.87
C ALA A 79 12.68 -19.21 -7.18
N SER A 80 12.67 -20.54 -7.10
CA SER A 80 12.53 -21.41 -8.28
C SER A 80 11.15 -21.28 -8.92
N VAL A 81 10.08 -21.24 -8.13
CA VAL A 81 8.71 -21.02 -8.59
C VAL A 81 8.61 -19.69 -9.31
N VAL A 82 9.05 -18.61 -8.67
CA VAL A 82 9.00 -17.27 -9.27
C VAL A 82 9.83 -17.20 -10.54
N GLN A 83 11.06 -17.73 -10.53
CA GLN A 83 11.90 -17.82 -11.72
C GLN A 83 11.17 -18.52 -12.88
N ASN A 84 10.50 -19.64 -12.59
CA ASN A 84 9.74 -20.39 -13.59
C ASN A 84 8.55 -19.62 -14.13
N VAL A 85 7.82 -18.86 -13.30
CA VAL A 85 6.73 -17.98 -13.80
C VAL A 85 7.27 -17.05 -14.88
N GLY A 86 8.35 -16.31 -14.64
CA GLY A 86 8.89 -15.41 -15.66
C GLY A 86 9.32 -16.12 -16.94
N GLN A 87 9.89 -17.34 -16.84
CA GLN A 87 10.25 -18.15 -18.01
C GLN A 87 9.06 -18.50 -18.88
N LEU A 88 7.90 -18.79 -18.28
CA LEU A 88 6.69 -19.11 -19.03
C LEU A 88 6.19 -17.92 -19.86
N PHE A 89 6.48 -16.68 -19.44
CA PHE A 89 5.85 -15.49 -20.01
C PHE A 89 6.73 -14.60 -20.88
N PHE A 90 8.05 -14.82 -20.95
CA PHE A 90 8.96 -14.00 -21.79
C PHE A 90 8.54 -13.85 -23.26
N SER A 91 7.98 -14.90 -23.87
CA SER A 91 7.52 -14.85 -25.27
C SER A 91 6.03 -14.55 -25.41
N ARG A 92 5.30 -14.50 -24.28
CA ARG A 92 3.83 -14.48 -24.24
C ARG A 92 3.27 -13.11 -23.85
N ALA A 93 4.01 -12.32 -23.09
CA ALA A 93 3.59 -10.99 -22.66
C ALA A 93 4.75 -10.00 -22.61
N GLU A 94 4.45 -8.73 -22.85
CA GLU A 94 5.34 -7.60 -22.53
C GLU A 94 5.14 -7.17 -21.07
N ARG A 95 3.93 -7.36 -20.52
CA ARG A 95 3.60 -7.10 -19.12
C ARG A 95 3.01 -8.32 -18.42
N LEU A 96 3.60 -8.70 -17.30
CA LEU A 96 3.14 -9.79 -16.45
C LEU A 96 2.73 -9.26 -15.08
N LEU A 97 1.48 -9.49 -14.71
CA LEU A 97 0.92 -9.16 -13.41
C LEU A 97 0.74 -10.43 -12.60
N VAL A 98 1.46 -10.51 -11.48
CA VAL A 98 1.48 -11.69 -10.62
C VAL A 98 0.77 -11.36 -9.31
N PHE A 99 -0.37 -12.00 -9.08
CA PHE A 99 -1.15 -11.87 -7.85
C PHE A 99 -0.84 -13.03 -6.91
N SER A 100 -0.81 -12.75 -5.61
CA SER A 100 -0.59 -13.79 -4.61
C SER A 100 -1.45 -13.58 -3.36
N GLY A 101 -1.81 -14.69 -2.71
CA GLY A 101 -2.58 -14.68 -1.45
C GLY A 101 -1.75 -14.40 -0.21
N VAL A 102 -0.43 -14.18 -0.35
CA VAL A 102 0.47 -13.88 0.75
C VAL A 102 0.27 -12.45 1.24
N GLU A 103 0.35 -12.22 2.55
CA GLU A 103 0.25 -10.88 3.15
C GLU A 103 1.32 -9.93 2.60
N PHE A 104 2.55 -10.43 2.47
CA PHE A 104 3.70 -9.70 1.94
C PHE A 104 4.50 -10.56 0.98
N MET A 105 5.01 -9.94 -0.08
CA MET A 105 5.86 -10.61 -1.05
C MET A 105 7.26 -10.85 -0.50
N PHE A 106 8.00 -11.83 -1.06
CA PHE A 106 9.45 -11.92 -0.85
C PHE A 106 10.26 -10.90 -1.64
N PRO A 107 10.86 -9.89 -0.99
CA PRO A 107 11.64 -8.90 -1.69
C PRO A 107 12.81 -9.34 -2.57
N GLY A 108 13.45 -10.47 -2.28
CA GLY A 108 14.59 -10.92 -3.09
C GLY A 108 14.22 -11.23 -4.55
N TYR A 109 12.94 -11.21 -4.92
CA TYR A 109 12.51 -11.21 -6.31
C TYR A 109 12.82 -9.91 -7.06
N ARG A 110 13.16 -8.80 -6.39
CA ARG A 110 13.52 -7.52 -7.05
C ARG A 110 14.63 -7.67 -8.08
N ASN A 111 15.69 -8.41 -7.75
CA ASN A 111 16.79 -8.64 -8.67
C ASN A 111 16.36 -9.48 -9.87
N LEU A 112 15.50 -10.47 -9.64
CA LEU A 112 14.90 -11.30 -10.68
C LEU A 112 14.00 -10.45 -11.61
N ILE A 113 13.17 -9.56 -11.04
CA ILE A 113 12.34 -8.60 -11.79
C ILE A 113 13.21 -7.71 -12.68
N LYS A 114 14.31 -7.15 -12.14
CA LYS A 114 15.25 -6.34 -12.93
C LYS A 114 15.85 -7.12 -14.10
N VAL A 115 16.15 -8.40 -13.91
CA VAL A 115 16.64 -9.29 -14.97
C VAL A 115 15.58 -9.50 -16.05
N TRP A 116 14.32 -9.68 -15.65
CA TRP A 116 13.20 -9.85 -16.57
C TRP A 116 12.90 -8.58 -17.37
N GLN A 117 12.89 -7.42 -16.72
CA GLN A 117 12.70 -6.12 -17.35
C GLN A 117 13.76 -5.85 -18.42
N LYS A 118 15.04 -6.15 -18.13
CA LYS A 118 16.13 -6.04 -19.11
C LYS A 118 15.96 -6.96 -20.32
N ARG A 119 15.15 -8.01 -20.21
CA ARG A 119 14.81 -8.97 -21.28
C ARG A 119 13.46 -8.66 -21.94
N GLY A 120 12.86 -7.52 -21.65
CA GLY A 120 11.62 -7.06 -22.29
C GLY A 120 10.33 -7.55 -21.62
N LEU A 121 10.41 -8.14 -20.42
CA LEU A 121 9.24 -8.53 -19.64
C LEU A 121 9.12 -7.60 -18.41
N GLU A 122 8.21 -6.64 -18.49
CA GLU A 122 7.83 -5.84 -17.34
C GLU A 122 6.97 -6.68 -16.40
N VAL A 123 7.34 -6.73 -15.11
CA VAL A 123 6.63 -7.53 -14.12
C VAL A 123 6.23 -6.70 -12.94
N GLU A 124 4.97 -6.85 -12.55
CA GLU A 124 4.41 -6.25 -11.36
C GLU A 124 3.72 -7.31 -10.50
N PHE A 125 3.80 -7.10 -9.20
CA PHE A 125 3.43 -8.08 -8.21
C PHE A 125 2.47 -7.46 -7.21
N PHE A 126 1.40 -8.20 -6.89
CA PHE A 126 0.33 -7.76 -6.00
C PHE A 126 0.19 -8.78 -4.87
N ALA A 127 0.48 -8.35 -3.65
CA ALA A 127 0.23 -9.13 -2.45
C ALA A 127 -1.22 -8.98 -2.00
N LYS A 128 -1.63 -9.76 -1.01
CA LYS A 128 -2.97 -9.70 -0.43
C LYS A 128 -3.35 -8.29 0.03
N TYR A 129 -2.40 -7.56 0.61
CA TYR A 129 -2.63 -6.17 1.01
C TYR A 129 -3.00 -5.26 -0.18
N ASP A 130 -2.28 -5.36 -1.30
CA ASP A 130 -2.59 -4.57 -2.51
C ASP A 130 -3.96 -4.96 -3.09
N ILE A 131 -4.30 -6.26 -3.07
CA ILE A 131 -5.59 -6.78 -3.54
C ILE A 131 -6.74 -6.27 -2.66
N ASP A 132 -6.56 -6.30 -1.34
CA ASP A 132 -7.57 -5.85 -0.37
C ASP A 132 -7.84 -4.34 -0.48
N LEU A 133 -6.87 -3.54 -0.94
CA LEU A 133 -7.06 -2.12 -1.25
C LEU A 133 -7.94 -1.88 -2.49
N PHE A 134 -8.16 -2.91 -3.31
CA PHE A 134 -9.09 -2.85 -4.44
C PHE A 134 -10.49 -3.39 -4.09
N ASP A 135 -10.67 -3.96 -2.90
CA ASP A 135 -11.96 -4.55 -2.50
C ASP A 135 -12.96 -3.48 -2.06
N VAL A 136 -13.85 -3.11 -2.98
CA VAL A 136 -14.95 -2.14 -2.78
C VAL A 136 -15.84 -2.59 -1.61
N GLU A 137 -16.17 -3.87 -1.51
CA GLU A 137 -17.10 -4.36 -0.48
C GLU A 137 -16.45 -4.29 0.91
N LYS A 138 -15.15 -4.59 1.01
CA LYS A 138 -14.38 -4.44 2.27
C LYS A 138 -14.33 -2.98 2.73
N GLN A 139 -14.16 -2.05 1.78
CA GLN A 139 -14.18 -0.62 2.04
C GLN A 139 -15.58 -0.12 2.46
N LEU A 140 -16.64 -0.56 1.77
CA LEU A 140 -18.03 -0.26 2.13
C LEU A 140 -18.41 -0.76 3.51
N GLN A 141 -17.99 -1.98 3.88
CA GLN A 141 -18.26 -2.51 5.22
C GLN A 141 -17.67 -1.64 6.34
N THR A 142 -16.50 -1.06 6.09
CA THR A 142 -15.85 -0.16 7.05
C THR A 142 -16.65 1.13 7.22
N GLU A 143 -17.12 1.71 6.12
CA GLU A 143 -17.94 2.94 6.17
C GLU A 143 -19.35 2.69 6.70
N ARG A 144 -19.97 1.56 6.38
CA ARG A 144 -21.30 1.18 6.88
C ARG A 144 -21.36 1.12 8.41
N GLN A 145 -20.30 0.61 9.05
CA GLN A 145 -20.19 0.62 10.52
C GLN A 145 -20.11 2.04 11.11
N GLN A 146 -19.68 3.02 10.32
CA GLN A 146 -19.61 4.42 10.72
C GLN A 146 -20.97 5.10 10.55
N ILE A 147 -21.66 4.88 9.43
CA ILE A 147 -22.97 5.47 9.16
C ILE A 147 -24.04 4.91 10.12
N GLU A 148 -23.98 3.61 10.48
CA GLU A 148 -24.87 3.01 11.49
C GLU A 148 -24.74 3.68 12.88
N ARG A 149 -23.57 4.24 13.22
CA ARG A 149 -23.35 4.98 14.48
C ARG A 149 -23.96 6.37 14.48
N GLU A 150 -24.28 6.92 13.32
CA GLU A 150 -24.86 8.26 13.15
C GLU A 150 -26.39 8.28 13.31
N GLY A 151 -27.03 7.12 13.55
CA GLY A 151 -28.46 7.03 13.91
C GLY A 151 -29.43 7.39 12.78
N LYS A 152 -29.00 7.31 11.52
CA LYS A 152 -29.82 7.62 10.34
C LYS A 152 -30.95 6.60 10.12
N SER A 153 -32.00 7.02 9.41
CA SER A 153 -33.12 6.12 9.08
C SER A 153 -32.71 5.09 8.02
N ALA A 154 -33.38 3.93 8.00
CA ALA A 154 -33.04 2.84 7.07
C ALA A 154 -33.09 3.23 5.58
N SER A 155 -33.96 4.17 5.19
CA SER A 155 -34.05 4.64 3.81
C SER A 155 -32.90 5.57 3.44
N GLN A 156 -32.49 6.45 4.37
CA GLN A 156 -31.34 7.35 4.18
C GLN A 156 -30.03 6.57 4.10
N LEU A 157 -29.90 5.51 4.90
CA LEU A 157 -28.75 4.61 4.87
C LEU A 157 -28.60 3.94 3.50
N ALA A 158 -29.70 3.45 2.91
CA ALA A 158 -29.65 2.76 1.62
C ALA A 158 -29.26 3.70 0.46
N GLU A 159 -29.78 4.93 0.45
CA GLU A 159 -29.43 5.93 -0.58
C GLU A 159 -27.97 6.37 -0.48
N GLU A 160 -27.46 6.65 0.72
CA GLU A 160 -26.05 7.01 0.94
C GLU A 160 -25.11 5.84 0.61
N GLU A 161 -25.44 4.61 1.01
CA GLU A 161 -24.65 3.42 0.70
C GLU A 161 -24.55 3.18 -0.81
N GLN A 162 -25.65 3.39 -1.53
CA GLN A 162 -25.65 3.27 -3.00
C GLN A 162 -24.79 4.34 -3.67
N GLN A 163 -24.86 5.60 -3.22
CA GLN A 163 -24.03 6.69 -3.74
C GLN A 163 -22.55 6.44 -3.45
N LEU A 164 -22.23 6.04 -2.22
CA LEU A 164 -20.87 5.72 -1.79
C LEU A 164 -20.29 4.57 -2.62
N ARG A 165 -21.07 3.50 -2.83
CA ARG A 165 -20.67 2.36 -3.68
C ARG A 165 -20.31 2.81 -5.09
N GLN A 166 -21.14 3.65 -5.72
CA GLN A 166 -20.87 4.13 -7.07
C GLN A 166 -19.62 5.02 -7.15
N GLN A 167 -19.40 5.86 -6.14
CA GLN A 167 -18.17 6.65 -6.01
C GLN A 167 -16.98 5.70 -5.88
N LEU A 168 -17.00 4.79 -4.91
CA LEU A 168 -15.92 3.88 -4.61
C LEU A 168 -15.56 2.96 -5.77
N GLU A 169 -16.54 2.44 -6.50
CA GLU A 169 -16.30 1.67 -7.73
C GLU A 169 -15.52 2.47 -8.77
N THR A 170 -15.75 3.78 -8.88
CA THR A 170 -15.00 4.66 -9.79
C THR A 170 -13.57 4.87 -9.31
N VAL A 171 -13.40 5.12 -8.01
CA VAL A 171 -12.10 5.28 -7.35
C VAL A 171 -11.22 4.05 -7.53
N VAL A 172 -11.75 2.91 -7.13
CA VAL A 172 -11.06 1.63 -7.19
C VAL A 172 -10.71 1.33 -8.64
N ARG A 173 -11.63 1.58 -9.58
CA ARG A 173 -11.36 1.40 -11.01
C ARG A 173 -10.15 2.20 -11.48
N GLU A 174 -10.12 3.50 -11.22
CA GLU A 174 -9.01 4.37 -11.63
C GLU A 174 -7.70 3.96 -10.96
N ARG A 175 -7.75 3.61 -9.67
CA ARG A 175 -6.59 3.14 -8.92
C ARG A 175 -6.05 1.83 -9.46
N VAL A 176 -6.91 0.85 -9.76
CA VAL A 176 -6.49 -0.41 -10.40
C VAL A 176 -5.83 -0.10 -11.73
N ILE A 177 -6.44 0.74 -12.57
CA ILE A 177 -5.88 1.13 -13.88
C ILE A 177 -4.49 1.76 -13.73
N GLU A 178 -4.30 2.65 -12.76
CA GLU A 178 -3.01 3.25 -12.47
C GLU A 178 -1.99 2.20 -12.01
N GLN A 179 -2.36 1.36 -11.04
CA GLN A 179 -1.47 0.37 -10.45
C GLN A 179 -1.11 -0.77 -11.40
N ILE A 180 -1.93 -1.10 -12.40
CA ILE A 180 -1.56 -2.07 -13.44
C ILE A 180 -0.84 -1.41 -14.63
N GLY A 181 -0.45 -0.14 -14.47
CA GLY A 181 0.32 0.64 -15.44
C GLY A 181 -0.47 1.07 -16.68
N LEU A 182 -1.80 1.08 -16.63
CA LEU A 182 -2.69 1.38 -17.76
C LEU A 182 -3.22 2.83 -17.77
N ALA A 183 -2.76 3.70 -16.87
CA ALA A 183 -3.22 5.10 -16.76
C ALA A 183 -3.21 5.87 -18.08
N GLY A 184 -2.20 5.67 -18.93
CA GLY A 184 -2.09 6.33 -20.24
C GLY A 184 -3.25 6.04 -21.21
N MET A 185 -4.04 5.00 -20.94
CA MET A 185 -5.19 4.57 -21.76
C MET A 185 -6.53 5.22 -21.36
N LEU A 186 -6.53 6.06 -20.33
CA LEU A 186 -7.73 6.80 -19.91
C LEU A 186 -8.05 8.00 -20.82
N ASN A 187 -7.08 8.47 -21.61
CA ASN A 187 -7.22 9.64 -22.47
C ASN A 187 -8.32 9.42 -23.54
N GLY A 188 -9.39 10.22 -23.48
CA GLY A 188 -10.48 10.23 -24.47
C GLY A 188 -11.71 9.38 -24.13
N LYS A 189 -11.82 8.79 -22.92
CA LYS A 189 -13.04 8.09 -22.48
C LYS A 189 -13.99 9.03 -21.73
N PRO A 190 -15.32 8.97 -21.99
CA PRO A 190 -16.29 9.71 -21.19
C PRO A 190 -16.31 9.15 -19.76
N THR A 191 -16.14 10.04 -18.78
CA THR A 191 -16.49 9.76 -17.38
C THR A 191 -17.99 9.44 -17.31
N PRO A 192 -18.41 8.32 -16.68
CA PRO A 192 -19.84 8.05 -16.53
C PRO A 192 -20.49 9.19 -15.75
N SER A 193 -21.48 9.83 -16.35
CA SER A 193 -22.20 10.95 -15.73
C SER A 193 -23.22 10.40 -14.72
N PRO A 194 -23.16 10.81 -13.44
CA PRO A 194 -24.24 10.56 -12.50
C PRO A 194 -25.45 11.42 -12.90
N GLY A 195 -26.63 10.81 -12.96
CA GLY A 195 -27.88 11.52 -13.21
C GLY A 195 -28.20 12.50 -12.07
N ASP A 196 -28.28 13.76 -12.46
CA ASP A 196 -28.94 14.92 -11.88
C ASP A 196 -28.67 15.39 -10.42
N SER A 197 -28.27 16.67 -10.36
CA SER A 197 -28.36 17.65 -9.27
C SER A 197 -27.47 17.50 -8.03
N THR A 198 -26.21 17.90 -8.16
CA THR A 198 -25.68 19.16 -7.62
C THR A 198 -24.27 19.33 -8.19
N GLY A 199 -23.95 20.52 -8.69
CA GLY A 199 -22.71 20.82 -9.39
C GLY A 199 -21.46 20.80 -8.51
N VAL A 200 -21.10 19.61 -8.02
CA VAL A 200 -19.77 19.29 -7.51
C VAL A 200 -19.22 18.22 -8.44
N LYS A 201 -18.29 18.62 -9.30
CA LYS A 201 -17.44 17.70 -10.06
C LYS A 201 -16.85 16.72 -9.02
N PRO A 202 -17.06 15.39 -9.11
CA PRO A 202 -16.45 14.49 -8.12
C PRO A 202 -14.94 14.63 -8.30
N GLU A 203 -14.31 15.28 -7.32
CA GLU A 203 -12.86 15.23 -7.21
C GLU A 203 -12.49 13.76 -7.06
N PRO A 204 -11.44 13.27 -7.77
CA PRO A 204 -10.88 11.96 -7.45
C PRO A 204 -10.65 11.96 -5.94
N PRO A 205 -11.00 10.88 -5.23
CA PRO A 205 -10.76 10.84 -3.80
C PRO A 205 -9.27 11.13 -3.61
N PRO A 206 -8.94 11.93 -2.58
CA PRO A 206 -7.56 12.29 -2.35
C PRO A 206 -6.74 11.00 -2.33
N GLN A 207 -5.66 10.99 -3.13
CA GLN A 207 -4.60 9.99 -3.00
C GLN A 207 -4.22 10.01 -1.52
N ARG A 208 -4.68 9.01 -0.76
CA ARG A 208 -4.56 9.05 0.70
C ARG A 208 -3.09 9.12 1.06
N VAL A 209 -2.74 10.14 1.83
CA VAL A 209 -1.38 10.34 2.31
C VAL A 209 -0.93 9.07 3.03
N GLN A 210 0.18 8.50 2.58
CA GLN A 210 0.78 7.32 3.20
C GLN A 210 1.74 7.77 4.30
N ILE A 211 1.45 7.38 5.55
CA ILE A 211 2.28 7.66 6.71
C ILE A 211 3.05 6.39 7.09
N PHE A 212 4.37 6.46 7.04
CA PHE A 212 5.25 5.42 7.59
C PHE A 212 5.58 5.74 9.05
N VAL A 213 5.46 4.77 9.95
CA VAL A 213 5.92 4.90 11.34
C VAL A 213 7.21 4.08 11.53
N SER A 214 8.32 4.78 11.75
CA SER A 214 9.61 4.19 12.10
C SER A 214 9.81 4.28 13.62
N TYR A 215 10.19 3.19 14.25
CA TYR A 215 10.38 3.10 15.70
C TYR A 215 11.38 1.99 16.06
N SER A 216 11.98 2.04 17.25
CA SER A 216 12.77 0.91 17.75
C SER A 216 11.86 -0.19 18.27
N HIS A 217 12.26 -1.46 18.17
CA HIS A 217 11.51 -2.56 18.81
C HIS A 217 11.31 -2.36 20.32
N GLU A 218 12.21 -1.64 20.98
CA GLU A 218 12.09 -1.28 22.40
C GLU A 218 10.94 -0.29 22.67
N ASP A 219 10.53 0.48 21.65
CA ASP A 219 9.47 1.49 21.72
C ASP A 219 8.12 0.95 21.18
N LYS A 220 8.00 -0.36 20.96
CA LYS A 220 6.80 -0.98 20.37
C LYS A 220 5.52 -0.71 21.15
N SER A 221 5.62 -0.41 22.45
CA SER A 221 4.47 -0.07 23.30
C SER A 221 3.71 1.16 22.80
N TYR A 222 4.37 2.10 22.10
CA TYR A 222 3.71 3.30 21.55
C TYR A 222 2.76 3.00 20.39
N LEU A 223 2.73 1.75 19.91
CA LEU A 223 1.78 1.26 18.94
C LEU A 223 0.58 0.52 19.58
N ASP A 224 0.55 0.37 20.91
CA ASP A 224 -0.54 -0.32 21.61
C ASP A 224 -1.80 0.53 21.75
N LYS A 225 -2.90 -0.15 22.08
CA LYS A 225 -4.22 0.49 22.26
C LYS A 225 -4.14 1.61 23.29
N GLY A 226 -4.50 2.81 22.87
CA GLY A 226 -4.51 4.00 23.73
C GLY A 226 -3.16 4.72 23.81
N GLU A 227 -2.15 4.25 23.08
CA GLU A 227 -0.90 4.95 22.86
C GLU A 227 -0.87 5.67 21.51
N LEU A 228 0.23 6.36 21.23
CA LEU A 228 0.35 7.37 20.18
C LEU A 228 -0.16 6.89 18.81
N ILE A 229 0.32 5.76 18.31
CA ILE A 229 0.00 5.36 16.93
C ILE A 229 -1.46 4.93 16.78
N GLU A 230 -2.04 4.26 17.78
CA GLU A 230 -3.47 3.94 17.79
C GLU A 230 -4.32 5.20 17.93
N PHE A 231 -3.84 6.21 18.67
CA PHE A 231 -4.48 7.52 18.73
C PHE A 231 -4.48 8.20 17.36
N ILE A 232 -3.35 8.20 16.65
CA ILE A 232 -3.24 8.75 15.29
C ILE A 232 -4.17 7.99 14.32
N ARG A 233 -4.18 6.63 14.34
CA ARG A 233 -5.11 5.81 13.53
C ARG A 233 -6.58 6.10 13.85
N GLY A 234 -6.88 6.40 15.11
CA GLY A 234 -8.21 6.76 15.59
C GLY A 234 -8.68 8.11 15.06
N THR A 235 -7.78 9.09 14.98
CA THR A 235 -8.07 10.49 14.66
C THR A 235 -7.94 10.78 13.16
N ILE A 236 -6.81 10.45 12.55
CA ILE A 236 -6.50 10.80 11.15
C ILE A 236 -7.11 9.75 10.22
N LYS A 237 -8.17 10.12 9.50
CA LYS A 237 -8.86 9.24 8.52
C LYS A 237 -8.48 9.49 7.07
N SER A 238 -7.82 10.62 6.81
CA SER A 238 -7.37 11.05 5.48
C SER A 238 -6.05 10.41 5.04
N ALA A 239 -5.45 9.59 5.89
CA ALA A 239 -4.15 8.97 5.66
C ALA A 239 -4.17 7.48 6.01
N ASP A 240 -3.37 6.71 5.29
CA ASP A 240 -3.13 5.30 5.62
C ASP A 240 -1.81 5.19 6.41
N ILE A 241 -1.85 4.49 7.54
CA ILE A 241 -0.71 4.39 8.47
C ILE A 241 -0.10 3.00 8.39
N TRP A 242 1.19 2.97 8.06
CA TRP A 242 1.98 1.76 7.93
C TRP A 242 2.96 1.61 9.09
N THR A 243 3.09 0.37 9.61
CA THR A 243 4.04 -0.02 10.67
C THR A 243 4.58 -1.42 10.37
N ASP A 244 5.81 -1.72 10.76
CA ASP A 244 6.44 -3.05 10.59
C ASP A 244 5.82 -4.18 11.44
N ARG A 245 4.86 -3.88 12.33
CA ARG A 245 4.19 -4.83 13.25
C ARG A 245 3.65 -6.10 12.60
N ALA A 246 3.42 -6.08 11.30
CA ALA A 246 2.85 -7.19 10.54
C ALA A 246 3.89 -8.10 9.88
N ILE A 247 5.19 -7.85 10.07
CA ILE A 247 6.26 -8.56 9.36
C ILE A 247 7.09 -9.43 10.33
N ASP A 248 7.12 -10.73 10.11
CA ASP A 248 8.05 -11.66 10.76
C ASP A 248 9.41 -11.67 10.02
N GLY A 249 10.53 -11.60 10.76
CA GLY A 249 11.83 -11.11 10.28
C GLY A 249 12.67 -11.98 9.32
N GLY A 250 13.51 -11.31 8.51
CA GLY A 250 14.50 -11.85 7.56
C GLY A 250 14.84 -10.83 6.45
N ASP A 251 15.57 -11.19 5.37
CA ASP A 251 15.81 -10.31 4.19
C ASP A 251 14.49 -9.81 3.53
N LEU A 252 13.39 -10.50 3.86
CA LEU A 252 12.00 -10.17 3.62
C LEU A 252 11.53 -8.85 4.24
N PHE A 253 11.99 -8.61 5.45
CA PHE A 253 11.68 -7.45 6.26
C PHE A 253 12.20 -6.18 5.59
N ASP A 254 13.41 -6.28 5.03
CA ASP A 254 14.11 -5.12 4.53
C ASP A 254 13.43 -4.47 3.37
N ASP A 255 13.10 -5.20 2.30
CA ASP A 255 12.48 -4.54 1.19
C ASP A 255 10.95 -4.36 1.27
N VAL A 256 10.25 -4.99 2.21
CA VAL A 256 8.87 -4.55 2.52
C VAL A 256 8.93 -3.16 3.14
N ILE A 257 9.84 -2.96 4.09
CA ILE A 257 10.16 -1.64 4.64
C ILE A 257 10.60 -0.69 3.52
N GLN A 258 11.46 -1.11 2.58
CA GLN A 258 11.86 -0.22 1.47
C GLN A 258 10.72 0.20 0.56
N THR A 259 9.78 -0.70 0.25
CA THR A 259 8.60 -0.33 -0.54
C THR A 259 7.71 0.63 0.23
N ALA A 260 7.48 0.36 1.51
CA ALA A 260 6.68 1.23 2.38
C ALA A 260 7.34 2.61 2.55
N ILE A 261 8.67 2.66 2.70
CA ILE A 261 9.48 3.89 2.64
C ILE A 261 9.16 4.58 1.32
N THR A 262 9.39 3.94 0.17
CA THR A 262 9.23 4.58 -1.16
C THR A 262 7.82 5.12 -1.42
N ARG A 263 6.78 4.46 -0.89
CA ARG A 263 5.37 4.89 -1.06
C ARG A 263 4.93 5.96 -0.04
N SER A 264 5.70 6.19 1.01
CA SER A 264 5.34 7.14 2.07
C SER A 264 5.51 8.59 1.62
N HIS A 265 4.59 9.44 2.06
CA HIS A 265 4.64 10.89 1.89
C HIS A 265 5.02 11.57 3.21
N ILE A 266 4.72 10.92 4.35
CA ILE A 266 5.12 11.35 5.69
C ILE A 266 5.81 10.19 6.40
N ALA A 267 6.93 10.45 7.04
CA ALA A 267 7.64 9.52 7.91
C ALA A 267 7.57 10.02 9.36
N VAL A 268 6.73 9.39 10.18
CA VAL A 268 6.67 9.61 11.63
C VAL A 268 7.78 8.80 12.29
N LEU A 269 8.77 9.48 12.88
CA LEU A 269 9.91 8.84 13.51
C LEU A 269 9.77 8.92 15.03
N LEU A 270 9.63 7.78 15.69
CA LEU A 270 9.53 7.71 17.15
C LEU A 270 10.94 7.68 17.78
N ILE A 271 11.41 8.85 18.19
CA ILE A 271 12.80 9.07 18.59
C ILE A 271 13.00 8.72 20.07
N SER A 272 13.85 7.73 20.31
CA SER A 272 14.39 7.34 21.61
C SER A 272 15.91 7.12 21.49
N GLN A 273 16.61 6.86 22.60
CA GLN A 273 18.02 6.46 22.50
C GLN A 273 18.16 5.10 21.79
N ALA A 274 17.18 4.19 21.93
CA ALA A 274 17.16 2.91 21.24
C ALA A 274 17.00 3.09 19.72
N PHE A 275 16.12 4.02 19.30
CA PHE A 275 15.96 4.41 17.90
C PHE A 275 17.28 4.92 17.30
N LEU A 276 17.96 5.84 18.00
CA LEU A 276 19.24 6.41 17.54
C LEU A 276 20.38 5.38 17.53
N ASN A 277 20.29 4.34 18.36
CA ASN A 277 21.25 3.24 18.40
C ASN A 277 20.94 2.12 17.41
N SER A 278 19.75 2.12 16.79
CA SER A 278 19.36 1.09 15.84
C SER A 278 20.19 1.21 14.58
N LYS A 279 21.11 0.26 14.38
CA LYS A 279 21.91 0.15 13.15
C LYS A 279 21.01 0.08 11.92
N TYR A 280 19.91 -0.64 12.04
CA TYR A 280 18.96 -0.79 10.95
C TYR A 280 18.34 0.54 10.51
N VAL A 281 17.83 1.32 11.47
CA VAL A 281 17.27 2.65 11.20
C VAL A 281 18.35 3.57 10.63
N ALA A 282 19.54 3.58 11.24
CA ALA A 282 20.63 4.46 10.86
C ALA A 282 21.22 4.16 9.46
N GLU A 283 21.32 2.89 9.08
CA GLU A 283 21.96 2.46 7.83
C GLU A 283 20.96 2.29 6.68
N ASN A 284 19.67 1.99 6.96
CA ASN A 284 18.70 1.62 5.93
C ASN A 284 17.53 2.58 5.78
N GLU A 285 16.83 2.93 6.86
CA GLU A 285 15.57 3.70 6.77
C GLU A 285 15.82 5.21 6.71
N LEU A 286 16.55 5.71 7.70
CA LEU A 286 16.74 7.14 7.91
C LEU A 286 17.43 7.84 6.73
N PRO A 287 18.53 7.30 6.14
CA PRO A 287 19.16 7.94 4.99
C PRO A 287 18.19 8.15 3.82
N LYS A 288 17.29 7.20 3.59
CA LYS A 288 16.31 7.24 2.49
C LYS A 288 15.21 8.25 2.75
N PHE A 289 14.72 8.35 3.99
CA PHE A 289 13.78 9.41 4.33
C PHE A 289 14.40 10.80 4.21
N LEU A 290 15.66 10.95 4.62
CA LEU A 290 16.36 12.23 4.49
C LEU A 290 16.61 12.61 3.03
N GLU A 291 17.05 11.66 2.21
CA GLU A 291 17.22 11.86 0.76
C GLU A 291 15.90 12.24 0.09
N ARG A 292 14.83 11.48 0.33
CA ARG A 292 13.50 11.75 -0.24
C ARG A 292 12.86 13.03 0.30
N ALA A 293 13.21 13.46 1.51
CA ALA A 293 12.77 14.75 2.01
C ALA A 293 13.39 15.91 1.20
N GLU A 294 14.61 15.74 0.72
CA GLU A 294 15.30 16.73 -0.11
C GLU A 294 14.90 16.64 -1.59
N SER A 295 14.73 15.43 -2.13
CA SER A 295 14.49 15.22 -3.58
C SER A 295 13.01 15.15 -3.96
N GLU A 296 12.16 14.59 -3.11
CA GLU A 296 10.73 14.29 -3.38
C GLU A 296 9.77 15.06 -2.48
N GLY A 297 10.28 15.81 -1.50
CA GLY A 297 9.46 16.59 -0.56
C GLY A 297 8.76 15.75 0.52
N VAL A 298 9.25 14.55 0.82
CA VAL A 298 8.72 13.71 1.91
C VAL A 298 8.83 14.44 3.25
N VAL A 299 7.75 14.44 4.02
CA VAL A 299 7.72 15.07 5.34
C VAL A 299 8.34 14.12 6.37
N VAL A 300 9.46 14.51 6.97
CA VAL A 300 10.03 13.81 8.13
C VAL A 300 9.49 14.46 9.40
N PHE A 301 8.75 13.68 10.20
CA PHE A 301 8.02 14.12 11.39
C PHE A 301 8.54 13.41 12.65
N PRO A 302 9.53 13.99 13.37
CA PRO A 302 10.09 13.35 14.55
C PRO A 302 9.21 13.58 15.80
N VAL A 303 8.97 12.51 16.55
CA VAL A 303 8.29 12.53 17.85
C VAL A 303 9.24 12.01 18.93
N MET A 304 9.60 12.86 19.90
CA MET A 304 10.55 12.55 20.97
C MET A 304 9.87 11.76 22.08
N LEU A 305 10.09 10.45 22.11
CA LEU A 305 9.52 9.56 23.11
C LEU A 305 10.23 9.70 24.46
N SER A 306 11.57 9.63 24.45
CA SER A 306 12.38 9.58 25.66
C SER A 306 13.64 10.43 25.57
N ALA A 307 14.31 10.62 26.71
CA ALA A 307 15.58 11.32 26.76
C ALA A 307 16.62 10.60 25.90
N CYS A 308 17.25 11.33 24.98
CA CYS A 308 18.22 10.78 24.06
C CYS A 308 19.25 11.84 23.61
N GLN A 309 20.33 11.40 22.99
CA GLN A 309 21.42 12.26 22.53
C GLN A 309 21.12 13.00 21.21
N TRP A 310 19.86 13.38 20.97
CA TRP A 310 19.44 14.08 19.75
C TRP A 310 20.25 15.33 19.37
N PRO A 311 20.83 16.15 20.30
CA PRO A 311 21.63 17.30 19.90
C PRO A 311 22.91 16.92 19.14
N LYS A 312 23.32 15.65 19.19
CA LYS A 312 24.46 15.12 18.41
C LYS A 312 24.11 14.80 16.96
N HIS A 313 22.82 14.80 16.60
CA HIS A 313 22.35 14.43 15.27
C HIS A 313 21.91 15.68 14.49
N ASP A 314 22.73 16.10 13.51
CA ASP A 314 22.48 17.33 12.74
C ASP A 314 21.15 17.33 11.98
N TRP A 315 20.71 16.17 11.49
CA TRP A 315 19.44 16.03 10.78
C TRP A 315 18.23 16.29 11.68
N LEU A 316 18.33 15.98 12.98
CA LEU A 316 17.29 16.26 14.00
C LEU A 316 17.32 17.73 14.42
N LYS A 317 18.50 18.31 14.66
CA LYS A 317 18.63 19.74 15.03
C LYS A 317 18.04 20.70 14.00
N LYS A 318 18.06 20.31 12.73
CA LYS A 318 17.53 21.12 11.61
C LYS A 318 16.03 20.96 11.40
N ARG A 319 15.34 20.18 12.23
CA ARG A 319 13.91 19.86 12.07
C ARG A 319 13.13 20.21 13.33
N ASN A 320 11.88 20.59 13.13
CA ASN A 320 10.93 20.66 14.24
C ASN A 320 10.58 19.25 14.67
N PHE A 321 10.46 19.05 15.97
CA PHE A 321 10.02 17.80 16.57
C PHE A 321 9.03 18.10 17.69
N LEU A 322 8.17 17.13 17.99
CA LEU A 322 7.23 17.20 19.09
C LEU A 322 7.57 16.17 20.17
N PRO A 323 7.39 16.47 21.45
CA PRO A 323 7.12 17.80 22.00
C PRO A 323 8.34 18.73 21.83
N ALA A 324 8.08 20.05 21.78
CA ALA A 324 9.10 21.06 21.50
C ALA A 324 10.07 21.27 22.69
N GLU A 325 11.02 22.18 22.53
CA GLU A 325 11.92 22.64 23.62
C GLU A 325 12.79 21.54 24.25
N GLY A 326 13.09 20.47 23.49
CA GLY A 326 13.87 19.34 23.99
C GLY A 326 13.11 18.46 24.99
N GLN A 327 11.79 18.63 25.09
CA GLN A 327 10.93 17.75 25.88
C GLN A 327 10.77 16.38 25.23
N ASN A 328 10.21 15.44 25.99
CA ASN A 328 9.90 14.09 25.54
C ASN A 328 8.70 13.54 26.30
N VAL A 329 8.01 12.57 25.69
CA VAL A 329 6.79 11.96 26.22
C VAL A 329 7.00 11.39 27.62
N GLU A 330 8.04 10.59 27.84
CA GLU A 330 8.24 9.82 29.09
C GLU A 330 8.52 10.69 30.32
N GLN A 331 9.26 11.78 30.14
CA GLN A 331 9.66 12.63 31.27
C GLN A 331 8.66 13.75 31.55
N HIS A 332 8.05 14.31 30.50
CA HIS A 332 7.26 15.54 30.60
C HIS A 332 5.75 15.31 30.49
N TYR A 333 5.32 14.16 29.95
CA TYR A 333 3.91 13.84 29.71
C TYR A 333 3.53 12.54 30.42
N LYS A 334 3.84 12.47 31.72
CA LYS A 334 3.54 11.32 32.58
C LYS A 334 2.06 11.21 32.94
N ASP A 335 1.40 12.37 33.08
CA ASP A 335 -0.04 12.39 33.29
C ASP A 335 -0.77 11.98 32.00
N LYS A 336 -1.83 11.19 32.16
CA LYS A 336 -2.58 10.66 31.02
C LYS A 336 -3.33 11.75 30.25
N GLY A 337 -3.80 12.79 30.94
CA GLY A 337 -4.47 13.94 30.34
C GLY A 337 -3.50 14.76 29.50
N ASP A 338 -2.35 15.13 30.09
CA ASP A 338 -1.30 15.89 29.39
C ASP A 338 -0.77 15.12 28.17
N ARG A 339 -0.56 13.81 28.32
CA ARG A 339 -0.12 12.94 27.22
C ARG A 339 -1.13 12.87 26.08
N LYS A 340 -2.42 12.79 26.40
CA LYS A 340 -3.48 12.84 25.38
C LYS A 340 -3.56 14.21 24.71
N ALA A 341 -3.37 15.29 25.45
CA ALA A 341 -3.31 16.64 24.88
C ALA A 341 -2.13 16.76 23.89
N LEU A 342 -0.97 16.19 24.23
CA LEU A 342 0.15 16.09 23.29
C LEU A 342 -0.20 15.23 22.06
N TYR A 343 -0.86 14.09 22.23
CA TYR A 343 -1.28 13.25 21.10
C TYR A 343 -2.26 13.98 20.17
N THR A 344 -3.20 14.76 20.73
CA THR A 344 -4.06 15.65 19.96
C THR A 344 -3.23 16.65 19.16
N LYS A 345 -2.25 17.31 19.80
CA LYS A 345 -1.38 18.26 19.11
C LYS A 345 -0.56 17.62 17.99
N ILE A 346 -0.06 16.40 18.19
CA ILE A 346 0.63 15.63 17.14
C ILE A 346 -0.32 15.34 15.97
N CYS A 347 -1.58 14.99 16.24
CA CYS A 347 -2.56 14.75 15.18
C CYS A 347 -2.87 16.02 14.39
N GLU A 348 -3.08 17.15 15.07
CA GLU A 348 -3.28 18.46 14.43
C GLU A 348 -2.12 18.81 13.49
N ASP A 349 -0.88 18.67 13.98
CA ASP A 349 0.31 18.97 13.19
C ASP A 349 0.47 18.02 12.00
N LEU A 350 0.12 16.74 12.16
CA LEU A 350 0.11 15.78 11.05
C LEU A 350 -0.99 16.09 10.03
N GLU A 351 -2.19 16.45 10.46
CA GLU A 351 -3.28 16.88 9.58
C GLU A 351 -2.89 18.13 8.78
N ASP A 352 -2.19 19.09 9.41
CA ASP A 352 -1.64 20.25 8.72
C ASP A 352 -0.65 19.85 7.61
N GLN A 353 0.21 18.85 7.84
CA GLN A 353 1.12 18.34 6.81
C GLN A 353 0.36 17.61 5.69
N ILE A 354 -0.62 16.78 6.04
CA ILE A 354 -1.48 16.08 5.07
C ILE A 354 -2.20 17.10 4.18
N ASN A 355 -2.77 18.15 4.77
CA ASN A 355 -3.47 19.20 4.05
C ASN A 355 -2.53 19.99 3.13
N LYS A 356 -1.28 20.24 3.55
CA LYS A 356 -0.26 20.87 2.68
C LYS A 356 0.08 19.97 1.49
N LEU A 357 0.27 18.67 1.72
CA LEU A 357 0.55 17.70 0.67
C LEU A 357 -0.60 17.66 -0.34
N HIS A 358 -1.85 17.56 0.11
CA HIS A 358 -3.02 17.59 -0.78
C HIS A 358 -3.07 18.86 -1.64
N LYS A 359 -2.76 20.04 -1.08
CA LYS A 359 -2.73 21.30 -1.84
C LYS A 359 -1.64 21.33 -2.90
N LEU A 360 -0.47 20.75 -2.61
CA LEU A 360 0.63 20.64 -3.58
C LEU A 360 0.24 19.72 -4.75
N THR A 361 -0.35 18.55 -4.47
CA THR A 361 -0.82 17.62 -5.52
C THR A 361 -1.94 18.19 -6.39
N GLN A 362 -2.69 19.16 -5.89
CA GLN A 362 -3.74 19.87 -6.63
C GLN A 362 -3.23 21.06 -7.45
N SER A 363 -2.05 21.61 -7.13
CA SER A 363 -1.48 22.79 -7.81
C SER A 363 -0.62 22.44 -9.05
N ASP A 364 -0.18 21.18 -9.15
CA ASP A 364 0.60 20.65 -10.29
C ASP A 364 -0.29 20.02 -11.40
N LYS A 365 -1.62 20.11 -11.27
CA LYS A 365 -2.62 19.74 -12.30
C LYS A 365 -3.21 20.99 -12.94
#